data_AF-A0A8H6CAF3-F1
#
_entry.id   AF-A0A8H6CAF3-F1
#
_cell.length_a   1.000
_cell.length_b   1.000
_cell.length_c   1.000
_cell.angle_alpha   90.00
_cell.angle_beta   90.00
_cell.angle_gamma   90.00
#
_symmetry.space_group_name_H-M   'P 1'
#
loop_
_entity.id
_entity.type
_entity.pdbx_description
1 polymer ?
#
loop_
_entity_poly.entity_id
_entity_poly.type
_entity_poly.pdbx_seq_one_letter_code
_entity_poly.pdbx_strand_id
1 'polypeptide(L)'
;MGPNSYDVSQPAIVADVAYDAFFGGSESVAPGPIYPIEVMIWLGAYGGPTGSPDDGGSATPIGTIVSDAITFNLFSGLNTGTSATVYSFFVANGSTYLEKFESGLSGMLLQSVQAGTEAVTGSATFLTSSYTISSS
;
A
#
# COMPACT_ATOMS: atom_id res chain seq x y z
N MET A 1 -9.07 -33.03 -25.88
CA MET A 1 -8.31 -32.38 -24.80
C MET A 1 -9.03 -32.67 -23.50
N GLY A 2 -8.35 -33.26 -22.51
CA GLY A 2 -8.94 -33.62 -21.23
C GLY A 2 -9.09 -32.42 -20.29
N PRO A 3 -9.92 -32.49 -19.24
CA PRO A 3 -10.39 -31.32 -18.50
C PRO A 3 -9.40 -30.69 -17.50
N ASN A 4 -8.10 -31.01 -17.52
CA ASN A 4 -7.14 -30.47 -16.53
C ASN A 4 -5.75 -30.19 -17.12
N SER A 5 -5.64 -29.40 -18.20
CA SER A 5 -4.35 -28.79 -18.55
C SER A 5 -4.27 -27.39 -17.95
N TYR A 6 -3.54 -27.25 -16.85
CA TYR A 6 -3.16 -25.93 -16.33
C TYR A 6 -2.03 -25.40 -17.21
N ASP A 7 -2.24 -24.26 -17.85
CA ASP A 7 -1.20 -23.56 -18.58
C ASP A 7 -0.26 -22.87 -17.58
N VAL A 8 0.86 -23.51 -17.30
CA VAL A 8 1.91 -23.02 -16.39
C VAL A 8 2.81 -21.95 -17.04
N SER A 9 2.48 -21.44 -18.24
CA SER A 9 3.26 -20.40 -18.93
C SER A 9 2.97 -18.97 -18.45
N GLN A 10 1.87 -18.76 -17.71
CA GLN A 10 1.55 -17.43 -17.18
C GLN A 10 2.38 -17.13 -15.94
N PRO A 11 3.06 -15.96 -15.87
CA PRO A 11 3.77 -15.57 -14.65
C PRO A 11 2.80 -15.51 -13.47
N ALA A 12 3.26 -15.97 -12.30
CA ALA A 12 2.50 -15.87 -11.06
C ALA A 12 2.13 -14.41 -10.81
N ILE A 13 0.95 -14.17 -10.23
CA ILE A 13 0.49 -12.82 -9.89
C ILE A 13 1.41 -12.26 -8.81
N VAL A 14 2.02 -11.12 -9.11
CA VAL A 14 2.72 -10.26 -8.15
C VAL A 14 1.96 -8.94 -8.10
N ALA A 15 1.19 -8.74 -7.05
CA ALA A 15 0.37 -7.54 -6.85
C ALA A 15 0.02 -7.35 -5.38
N ASP A 16 -0.25 -6.11 -4.98
CA ASP A 16 -0.83 -5.81 -3.67
C ASP A 16 -2.35 -5.57 -3.73
N VAL A 17 -2.96 -5.43 -2.56
CA VAL A 17 -4.23 -4.73 -2.38
C VAL A 17 -4.02 -3.76 -1.24
N ALA A 18 -4.15 -2.47 -1.50
CA ALA A 18 -3.79 -1.44 -0.53
C ALA A 18 -4.76 -0.26 -0.50
N TYR A 19 -4.85 0.38 0.67
CA TYR A 19 -5.17 1.80 0.73
C TYR A 19 -3.91 2.60 0.47
N ASP A 20 -4.07 3.78 -0.12
CA ASP A 20 -2.98 4.69 -0.46
C ASP A 20 -3.42 6.13 -0.19
N ALA A 21 -2.70 6.81 0.70
CA ALA A 21 -3.06 8.14 1.18
C ALA A 21 -1.87 9.09 1.07
N PHE A 22 -2.12 10.27 0.48
CA PHE A 22 -1.10 11.27 0.25
C PHE A 22 -1.28 12.49 1.14
N PHE A 23 -0.17 12.99 1.68
CA PHE A 23 -0.15 14.13 2.59
C PHE A 23 0.76 15.23 2.07
N GLY A 24 0.37 16.48 2.28
CA GLY A 24 1.09 17.67 1.81
C GLY A 24 1.06 18.84 2.81
N GLY A 25 1.99 19.78 2.66
CA GLY A 25 2.13 20.94 3.56
C GLY A 25 1.27 22.15 3.21
N SER A 26 0.46 22.08 2.15
CA SER A 26 -0.40 23.17 1.70
C SER A 26 -1.75 22.67 1.21
N GLU A 27 -2.78 23.53 1.28
CA GLU A 27 -4.13 23.23 0.76
C GLU A 27 -4.17 23.16 -0.78
N SER A 28 -3.14 23.68 -1.47
CA SER A 28 -3.02 23.55 -2.91
C SER A 28 -2.42 22.19 -3.25
N VAL A 29 -3.22 21.34 -3.89
CA VAL A 29 -2.73 20.18 -4.63
C VAL A 29 -1.96 20.75 -5.83
N ALA A 30 -0.62 20.71 -5.81
CA ALA A 30 0.15 21.10 -6.98
C ALA A 30 -0.22 20.17 -8.16
N PRO A 31 -0.26 20.66 -9.41
CA PRO A 31 -0.42 19.77 -10.56
C PRO A 31 0.83 18.89 -10.70
N GLY A 32 0.74 17.66 -10.22
CA GLY A 32 1.82 16.67 -10.17
C GLY A 32 2.00 16.06 -8.78
N PRO A 33 2.58 14.85 -8.67
CA PRO A 33 2.60 14.08 -7.42
C PRO A 33 3.74 14.55 -6.49
N ILE A 34 3.80 15.83 -6.16
CA ILE A 34 4.76 16.34 -5.17
C ILE A 34 4.14 16.20 -3.79
N TYR A 35 3.82 14.97 -3.41
CA TYR A 35 3.36 14.65 -2.07
C TYR A 35 4.60 14.32 -1.23
N PRO A 36 4.96 15.11 -0.21
CA PRO A 36 6.12 14.78 0.62
C PRO A 36 5.98 13.41 1.29
N ILE A 37 4.75 13.00 1.61
CA ILE A 37 4.48 11.73 2.28
C ILE A 37 3.36 10.96 1.59
N GLU A 38 3.59 9.67 1.42
CA GLU A 38 2.63 8.64 1.00
C GLU A 38 2.51 7.61 2.12
N VAL A 39 1.28 7.22 2.46
CA VAL A 39 0.99 6.22 3.47
C VAL A 39 0.16 5.12 2.83
N MET A 40 0.75 3.93 2.73
CA MET A 40 0.08 2.75 2.20
C MET A 40 -0.30 1.78 3.30
N ILE A 41 -1.47 1.18 3.19
CA ILE A 41 -1.94 0.11 4.09
C ILE A 41 -2.21 -1.12 3.23
N TRP A 42 -1.31 -2.09 3.29
CA TRP A 42 -1.39 -3.29 2.47
C TRP A 42 -2.22 -4.36 3.18
N LEU A 43 -3.36 -4.67 2.58
CA LEU A 43 -4.32 -5.67 3.04
C LEU A 43 -3.98 -7.06 2.52
N GLY A 44 -3.29 -7.14 1.37
CA GLY A 44 -2.82 -8.38 0.78
C GLY A 44 -1.59 -8.14 -0.08
N ALA A 45 -0.72 -9.15 -0.15
CA ALA A 45 0.39 -9.20 -1.10
C ALA A 45 0.46 -10.60 -1.73
N TYR A 46 0.15 -10.64 -3.03
CA TYR A 46 0.20 -11.83 -3.85
C TYR A 46 1.60 -11.92 -4.46
N GLY A 47 2.24 -13.09 -4.36
CA GLY A 47 3.64 -13.25 -4.76
C GLY A 47 4.67 -12.77 -3.73
N GLY A 48 4.21 -12.27 -2.57
CA GLY A 48 5.05 -11.78 -1.46
C GLY A 48 5.06 -10.25 -1.37
N PRO A 49 5.50 -9.68 -0.25
CA PRO A 49 5.64 -8.24 -0.10
C PRO A 49 6.72 -7.74 -1.08
N THR A 50 6.34 -6.86 -2.01
CA THR A 50 7.28 -6.26 -2.97
C THR A 50 8.19 -5.22 -2.33
N GLY A 51 7.98 -4.87 -1.05
CA GLY A 51 8.62 -3.72 -0.43
C GLY A 51 8.09 -2.43 -1.05
N SER A 52 8.37 -1.29 -0.43
CA SER A 52 8.00 0.07 -0.88
C SER A 52 7.94 0.23 -2.42
N PRO A 53 7.00 1.03 -2.98
CA PRO A 53 6.64 0.98 -4.39
C PRO A 53 7.77 1.21 -5.40
N ASP A 54 8.90 1.82 -5.03
CA ASP A 54 10.04 1.94 -5.93
C ASP A 54 11.40 1.93 -5.18
N ASP A 55 12.36 1.21 -5.77
CA ASP A 55 13.83 1.36 -5.66
C ASP A 55 14.49 1.46 -4.26
N GLY A 56 14.52 0.33 -3.52
CA GLY A 56 15.50 0.14 -2.44
C GLY A 56 14.97 0.16 -1.01
N GLY A 57 13.66 0.06 -0.83
CA GLY A 57 13.06 -0.21 0.48
C GLY A 57 13.63 -1.50 1.09
N SER A 58 13.99 -1.45 2.38
CA SER A 58 14.48 -2.63 3.10
C SER A 58 13.37 -3.67 3.19
N ALA A 59 13.67 -4.93 2.87
CA ALA A 59 12.80 -6.08 3.18
C ALA A 59 12.65 -6.33 4.69
N THR A 60 13.37 -5.56 5.51
CA THR A 60 13.26 -5.58 6.97
C THR A 60 12.36 -4.44 7.44
N PRO A 61 11.33 -4.73 8.24
CA PRO A 61 10.51 -3.69 8.86
C PRO A 61 11.37 -2.72 9.67
N ILE A 62 11.08 -1.42 9.58
CA ILE A 62 11.70 -0.38 10.43
C ILE A 62 11.03 -0.30 11.80
N GLY A 63 9.89 -0.98 11.96
CA GLY A 63 9.17 -1.07 13.21
C GLY A 63 7.93 -1.94 13.10
N THR A 64 7.24 -2.08 14.22
CA THR A 64 5.98 -2.79 14.30
C THR A 64 4.98 -1.91 15.04
N ILE A 65 3.80 -1.74 14.46
CA ILE A 65 2.66 -1.08 15.11
C ILE A 65 1.67 -2.14 15.53
N VAL A 66 1.23 -2.08 16.79
CA VAL A 66 0.15 -2.92 17.29
C VAL A 66 -1.07 -2.01 17.48
N SER A 67 -2.11 -2.25 16.70
CA SER A 67 -3.42 -1.63 16.83
C SER A 67 -4.41 -2.76 17.11
N ASP A 68 -4.99 -2.78 18.31
CA ASP A 68 -5.86 -3.86 18.79
C ASP A 68 -5.24 -5.26 18.64
N ALA A 69 -5.96 -6.16 17.95
CA ALA A 69 -5.55 -7.53 17.66
C ALA A 69 -4.72 -7.66 16.37
N ILE A 70 -4.25 -6.53 15.82
CA ILE A 70 -3.59 -6.48 14.51
C ILE A 70 -2.19 -5.92 14.66
N THR A 71 -1.24 -6.69 14.14
CA THR A 71 0.17 -6.32 14.09
C THR A 71 0.51 -5.90 12.68
N PHE A 72 1.02 -4.69 12.52
CA PHE A 72 1.51 -4.17 11.26
C PHE A 72 3.03 -4.06 11.30
N ASN A 73 3.70 -4.62 10.31
CA ASN A 73 5.09 -4.32 10.03
C ASN A 73 5.15 -3.02 9.25
N LEU A 74 5.88 -2.04 9.76
CA LEU A 74 6.09 -0.76 9.11
C LEU A 74 7.36 -0.84 8.25
N PHE A 75 7.22 -0.49 6.98
CA PHE A 75 8.31 -0.29 6.03
C PHE A 75 8.37 1.18 5.64
N SER A 76 9.55 1.63 5.24
CA SER A 76 9.71 2.95 4.65
C SER A 76 10.68 2.90 3.48
N GLY A 77 10.41 3.72 2.48
CA GLY A 77 11.24 3.88 1.29
C GLY A 77 10.93 5.22 0.61
N LEU A 78 11.64 5.48 -0.49
CA LEU A 78 11.40 6.65 -1.32
C LEU A 78 10.74 6.17 -2.61
N ASN A 79 9.56 6.68 -2.92
CA ASN A 79 8.98 6.49 -4.25
C ASN A 79 9.76 7.39 -5.22
N THR A 80 10.61 6.81 -6.07
CA THR A 80 11.48 7.59 -6.97
C THR A 80 10.71 8.28 -8.09
N GLY A 81 9.52 7.79 -8.43
CA GLY A 81 8.62 8.41 -9.41
C GLY A 81 7.95 9.70 -8.90
N THR A 82 7.64 9.76 -7.60
CA THR A 82 6.95 10.90 -6.98
C THR A 82 7.85 11.73 -6.06
N SER A 83 9.04 11.23 -5.72
CA SER A 83 9.91 11.75 -4.65
C SER A 83 9.24 11.75 -3.27
N ALA A 84 8.15 11.01 -3.07
CA ALA A 84 7.46 10.88 -1.79
C ALA A 84 8.24 9.95 -0.85
N THR A 85 8.31 10.31 0.43
CA THR A 85 8.66 9.32 1.46
C THR A 85 7.43 8.46 1.69
N VAL A 86 7.57 7.15 1.46
CA VAL A 86 6.47 6.19 1.62
C VAL A 86 6.60 5.50 2.97
N TYR A 87 5.47 5.35 3.65
CA TYR A 87 5.31 4.49 4.82
C TYR A 87 4.29 3.41 4.49
N SER A 88 4.72 2.14 4.46
CA SER A 88 3.85 1.02 4.12
C SER A 88 3.59 0.15 5.36
N PHE A 89 2.33 -0.03 5.69
CA PHE A 89 1.85 -0.92 6.74
C PHE A 89 1.49 -2.27 6.16
N PHE A 90 2.22 -3.30 6.55
CA PHE A 90 1.95 -4.66 6.14
C PHE A 90 1.32 -5.45 7.28
N VAL A 91 0.12 -5.98 7.09
CA VAL A 91 -0.54 -6.83 8.08
C VAL A 91 0.27 -8.12 8.30
N ALA A 92 0.76 -8.35 9.52
CA ALA A 92 1.53 -9.55 9.85
C ALA A 92 0.65 -10.81 10.03
N ASN A 93 -0.62 -10.64 10.44
CA ASN A 93 -1.49 -11.74 10.90
C ASN A 93 -2.85 -11.87 10.18
N GLY A 94 -3.01 -11.29 8.98
CA GLY A 94 -4.18 -11.49 8.11
C GLY A 94 -5.49 -10.75 8.47
N SER A 95 -5.47 -9.77 9.37
CA SER A 95 -6.62 -8.91 9.70
C SER A 95 -6.38 -7.45 9.29
N THR A 96 -7.39 -6.76 8.73
CA THR A 96 -7.21 -5.57 7.87
C THR A 96 -7.64 -4.23 8.49
N TYR A 97 -7.39 -3.99 9.78
CA TYR A 97 -7.90 -2.78 10.46
C TYR A 97 -6.80 -1.96 11.14
N LEU A 98 -6.60 -0.71 10.69
CA LEU A 98 -5.76 0.29 11.34
C LEU A 98 -6.65 1.34 11.96
N GLU A 99 -6.61 1.49 13.29
CA GLU A 99 -7.37 2.55 13.96
C GLU A 99 -6.63 3.88 13.96
N LYS A 100 -5.29 3.86 13.97
CA LYS A 100 -4.51 5.10 14.15
C LYS A 100 -3.07 4.99 13.63
N PHE A 101 -2.69 5.91 12.74
CA PHE A 101 -1.30 6.21 12.41
C PHE A 101 -1.06 7.71 12.58
N GLU A 102 -0.21 8.10 13.54
CA GLU A 102 0.03 9.52 13.87
C GLU A 102 1.51 9.92 13.79
N SER A 103 2.45 8.99 13.57
CA SER A 103 3.86 9.37 13.60
C SER A 103 4.26 10.09 12.31
N GLY A 104 4.76 11.32 12.43
CA GLY A 104 5.37 12.07 11.33
C GLY A 104 4.42 12.90 10.46
N LEU A 105 3.10 12.84 10.69
CA LEU A 105 2.10 13.56 9.89
C LEU A 105 1.63 14.90 10.52
N SER A 106 2.17 15.27 11.69
CA SER A 106 1.78 16.50 12.38
C SER A 106 2.03 17.73 11.51
N GLY A 107 0.98 18.51 11.25
CA GLY A 107 1.05 19.71 10.40
C GLY A 107 0.93 19.43 8.90
N MET A 108 0.75 18.17 8.49
CA MET A 108 0.41 17.82 7.12
C MET A 108 -1.10 17.74 6.93
N LEU A 109 -1.54 18.09 5.73
CA LEU A 109 -2.93 18.00 5.29
C LEU A 109 -3.10 16.76 4.43
N LEU A 110 -4.15 15.99 4.69
CA LEU A 110 -4.56 14.88 3.85
C LEU A 110 -5.04 15.42 2.49
N GLN A 111 -4.40 14.99 1.41
CA GLN A 111 -4.68 15.48 0.05
C GLN A 111 -5.60 14.52 -0.70
N SER A 112 -5.36 13.22 -0.57
CA SER A 112 -6.16 12.18 -1.20
C SER A 112 -6.11 10.90 -0.38
N VAL A 113 -7.17 10.11 -0.53
CA VAL A 113 -7.17 8.70 -0.11
C VAL A 113 -7.76 7.87 -1.23
N GLN A 114 -7.06 6.79 -1.56
CA GLN A 114 -7.33 5.87 -2.64
C GLN A 114 -7.31 4.45 -2.08
N ALA A 115 -7.91 3.53 -2.83
CA ALA A 115 -7.84 2.10 -2.55
C ALA A 115 -7.83 1.34 -3.87
N GLY A 116 -6.97 0.33 -3.97
CA GLY A 116 -6.74 -0.37 -5.22
C GLY A 116 -5.75 -1.51 -5.11
N THR A 117 -5.08 -1.77 -6.23
CA THR A 117 -4.07 -2.82 -6.40
C THR A 117 -2.97 -2.29 -7.32
N GLU A 118 -1.72 -2.51 -6.94
CA GLU A 118 -0.55 -2.26 -7.80
C GLU A 118 -0.04 -3.59 -8.36
N ALA A 119 -0.23 -3.80 -9.66
CA ALA A 119 0.17 -5.04 -10.32
C ALA A 119 1.56 -4.91 -10.95
N VAL A 120 2.45 -5.85 -10.64
CA VAL A 120 3.81 -5.92 -11.19
C VAL A 120 3.90 -6.96 -12.30
N THR A 121 3.43 -8.19 -12.05
CA THR A 121 3.44 -9.28 -13.03
C THR A 121 2.20 -10.17 -12.92
N GLY A 122 1.97 -10.99 -13.95
CA GLY A 122 0.79 -11.86 -14.03
C GLY A 122 -0.44 -11.14 -14.58
N SER A 123 -1.56 -11.85 -14.59
CA SER A 123 -2.85 -11.31 -15.02
C SER A 123 -3.95 -11.80 -14.08
N ALA A 124 -4.75 -10.87 -13.57
CA ALA A 124 -5.84 -11.12 -12.64
C ALA A 124 -6.92 -10.06 -12.78
N THR A 125 -8.09 -10.31 -12.19
CA THR A 125 -9.14 -9.30 -12.04
C THR A 125 -9.32 -9.00 -10.56
N PHE A 126 -9.09 -7.75 -10.17
CA PHE A 126 -9.41 -7.27 -8.83
C PHE A 126 -10.89 -6.87 -8.77
N LEU A 127 -11.64 -7.46 -7.83
CA LEU A 127 -13.08 -7.24 -7.66
C LEU A 127 -13.36 -6.73 -6.25
N THR A 128 -14.00 -5.57 -6.15
CA THR A 128 -14.43 -4.97 -4.90
C THR A 128 -15.94 -5.07 -4.77
N SER A 129 -16.43 -5.83 -3.79
CA SER A 129 -17.88 -6.01 -3.56
C SER A 129 -18.53 -4.84 -2.82
N SER A 130 -17.75 -4.12 -2.01
CA SER A 130 -18.16 -2.90 -1.31
C SER A 130 -16.92 -2.09 -0.94
N TYR A 131 -17.01 -0.76 -1.05
CA TYR A 131 -15.99 0.18 -0.63
C TYR A 131 -16.64 1.48 -0.18
N THR A 132 -16.24 1.96 1.01
CA THR A 132 -16.67 3.24 1.55
C THR A 132 -15.50 3.93 2.21
N ILE A 133 -15.39 5.23 2.01
CA ILE A 133 -14.44 6.08 2.71
C ILE A 133 -15.12 7.36 3.17
N SER A 134 -14.76 7.84 4.36
CA SER A 134 -15.27 9.08 4.94
C SER A 134 -14.18 9.76 5.76
N SER A 135 -14.13 11.09 5.71
CA SER A 135 -13.40 11.91 6.68
C SER A 135 -14.40 12.62 7.60
N SER A 136 -14.05 12.78 8.87
CA SER A 136 -14.86 13.47 9.89
C SER A 136 -14.12 14.66 10.48
#